data_AF-A0A9E2MF80-F1
#
_entry.id   AF-A0A9E2MF80-F1
#
_cell.length_a   1.000
_cell.length_b   1.000
_cell.length_c   1.000
_cell.angle_alpha   90.00
_cell.angle_beta   90.00
_cell.angle_gamma   90.00
#
_symmetry.space_group_name_H-M   'P 1'
#
loop_
_entity.id
_entity.type
_entity.pdbx_description
1 polymer ?
#
loop_
_entity_poly.entity_id
_entity_poly.type
_entity_poly.pdbx_seq_one_letter_code
_entity_poly.pdbx_strand_id
1 'polypeptide(L)'
;MADPQPKPTHTLPPLEIPPDLEAIYVNLVRITHSPSEMVIDFAQMLPGMPSTDIRARILMSPLSAKLFYSALGENLSKFEANFGEIKIPGGTSLAEHLFRSPKKWRLLLKSNRSDPCAPRPPKLGRLPPKVGGIEGGVNGDS
;
A
#
# COMPACT_ATOMS: atom_id res chain seq x y z
N MET A 1 -34.98 -45.36 2.85
CA MET A 1 -34.66 -44.13 3.60
C MET A 1 -33.19 -44.17 3.92
N ALA A 2 -32.39 -43.23 3.42
CA ALA A 2 -30.99 -43.09 3.83
C ALA A 2 -30.96 -42.16 5.04
N ASP A 3 -30.46 -42.65 6.17
CA ASP A 3 -30.32 -41.82 7.38
C ASP A 3 -29.39 -40.63 7.09
N PRO A 4 -29.72 -39.43 7.58
CA PRO A 4 -28.90 -38.25 7.36
C PRO A 4 -27.56 -38.44 8.08
N GLN A 5 -26.47 -38.44 7.30
CA GLN A 5 -25.11 -38.49 7.83
C GLN A 5 -24.86 -37.29 8.76
N PRO A 6 -24.33 -37.49 9.98
CA PRO A 6 -23.97 -36.40 10.87
C PRO A 6 -22.86 -35.58 10.21
N LYS A 7 -23.10 -34.28 10.03
CA LYS A 7 -22.09 -33.36 9.49
C LYS A 7 -20.88 -33.38 10.42
N PRO A 8 -19.66 -33.66 9.93
CA PRO A 8 -18.48 -33.65 10.78
C PRO A 8 -18.31 -32.23 11.34
N THR A 9 -18.56 -32.09 12.64
CA THR A 9 -18.25 -30.87 13.38
C THR A 9 -16.73 -30.80 13.50
N HIS A 10 -16.07 -30.08 12.60
CA HIS A 10 -14.67 -29.70 12.77
C HIS A 10 -14.59 -28.65 13.89
N THR A 11 -14.67 -29.10 15.14
CA THR A 11 -14.31 -28.28 16.30
C THR A 11 -12.80 -28.12 16.27
N LEU A 12 -12.33 -26.91 15.97
CA LEU A 12 -10.92 -26.57 16.17
C LEU A 12 -10.58 -26.83 17.65
N PRO A 13 -9.40 -27.41 17.95
CA PRO A 13 -8.95 -27.55 19.33
C PRO A 13 -9.02 -26.20 20.06
N PRO A 14 -9.33 -26.19 21.36
CA PRO A 14 -9.27 -24.97 22.16
C PRO A 14 -7.89 -24.31 22.01
N LEU A 15 -7.88 -23.02 21.69
CA LEU A 15 -6.64 -22.25 21.57
C LEU A 15 -6.14 -21.90 22.98
N GLU A 16 -5.03 -22.50 23.39
CA GLU A 16 -4.35 -22.16 24.64
C GLU A 16 -3.33 -21.04 24.38
N ILE A 17 -3.44 -19.95 25.14
CA ILE A 17 -2.49 -18.82 25.08
C ILE A 17 -1.62 -18.89 26.34
N PRO A 18 -0.29 -19.06 26.22
CA PRO A 18 0.58 -19.08 27.38
C PRO A 18 0.55 -17.74 28.13
N PRO A 19 0.56 -17.74 29.48
CA PRO A 19 0.42 -16.52 30.28
C PRO A 19 1.65 -15.60 30.20
N ASP A 20 2.79 -16.12 29.77
CA ASP A 20 4.07 -15.44 29.59
C ASP A 20 4.33 -15.03 28.14
N LEU A 21 3.31 -15.11 27.26
CA LEU A 21 3.44 -14.69 25.87
C LEU A 21 3.62 -13.18 25.77
N GLU A 22 4.79 -12.75 25.31
CA GLU A 22 5.08 -11.34 25.07
C GLU A 22 4.36 -10.82 23.82
N ALA A 23 3.66 -9.69 23.96
CA ALA A 23 3.08 -8.97 22.84
C ALA A 23 4.15 -8.13 22.13
N ILE A 24 4.41 -8.45 20.87
CA ILE A 24 5.42 -7.75 20.06
C ILE A 24 4.76 -6.66 19.21
N TYR A 25 5.16 -5.41 19.41
CA TYR A 25 4.78 -4.31 18.53
C TYR A 25 5.62 -4.29 17.26
N VAL A 26 4.95 -4.20 16.10
CA VAL A 26 5.58 -4.15 14.78
C VAL A 26 4.83 -3.17 13.89
N ASN A 27 5.57 -2.42 13.06
CA ASN A 27 5.01 -1.41 12.16
C ASN A 27 5.48 -1.57 10.71
N LEU A 28 6.35 -2.55 10.45
CA LEU A 28 6.83 -2.91 9.13
C LEU A 28 6.74 -4.42 8.94
N VAL A 29 6.27 -4.84 7.78
CA VAL A 29 6.23 -6.24 7.39
C VAL A 29 6.90 -6.40 6.03
N ARG A 30 7.87 -7.30 5.93
CA ARG A 30 8.52 -7.69 4.67
C ARG A 30 8.11 -9.11 4.34
N ILE A 31 7.50 -9.28 3.17
CA ILE A 31 7.08 -10.59 2.67
C ILE A 31 8.02 -11.00 1.54
N THR A 32 8.60 -12.19 1.65
CA THR A 32 9.38 -12.83 0.60
C THR A 32 8.82 -14.22 0.34
N HIS A 33 9.00 -14.76 -0.86
CA HIS A 33 8.38 -16.03 -1.22
C HIS A 33 9.26 -16.84 -2.17
N SER A 34 9.03 -18.15 -2.13
CA SER A 34 9.48 -19.16 -3.06
C SER A 34 8.29 -20.06 -3.41
N PRO A 35 8.39 -20.95 -4.42
CA PRO A 35 7.31 -21.90 -4.72
C PRO A 35 6.94 -22.82 -3.56
N SER A 36 7.87 -23.06 -2.62
CA SER A 36 7.66 -23.98 -1.49
C SER A 36 7.26 -23.27 -0.21
N GLU A 37 7.67 -22.00 -0.02
CA GLU A 37 7.56 -21.31 1.26
C GLU A 37 7.30 -19.82 1.10
N MET A 38 6.50 -19.27 2.02
CA MET A 38 6.27 -17.85 2.24
C MET A 38 6.96 -17.45 3.54
N VAL A 39 7.78 -16.40 3.50
CA VAL A 39 8.49 -15.87 4.67
C VAL A 39 7.97 -14.47 4.96
N ILE A 40 7.47 -14.27 6.17
CA ILE A 40 6.91 -13.01 6.67
C ILE A 40 7.80 -12.51 7.81
N ASP A 41 8.54 -11.44 7.55
CA ASP A 41 9.41 -10.78 8.52
C ASP A 41 8.68 -9.58 9.11
N PHE A 42 8.41 -9.61 10.41
CA PHE A 42 7.87 -8.49 11.15
C PHE A 42 9.01 -7.71 11.81
N ALA A 43 9.05 -6.42 11.55
CA ALA A 43 10.11 -5.55 12.01
C ALA A 43 9.56 -4.28 12.64
N GLN A 44 10.41 -3.66 13.47
CA GLN A 44 10.13 -2.39 14.09
C GLN A 44 11.10 -1.35 13.57
N MET A 45 10.56 -0.31 12.94
CA MET A 45 11.33 0.85 12.48
C MET A 45 10.93 2.06 13.31
N LEU A 46 11.89 2.60 14.08
CA LEU A 46 11.69 3.80 14.90
C LEU A 46 12.48 4.98 14.30
N PRO A 47 11.91 6.21 14.31
CA PRO A 47 12.67 7.40 13.92
C PRO A 47 13.90 7.58 14.82
N GLY A 48 15.07 7.76 14.20
CA GLY A 48 16.33 7.97 14.93
C GLY A 48 17.14 6.70 15.24
N MET A 49 16.65 5.51 14.88
CA MET A 49 17.48 4.29 14.86
C MET A 49 17.99 4.01 13.45
N PRO A 50 19.29 3.68 13.28
CA PRO A 50 19.88 3.43 11.97
C PRO A 50 19.54 2.04 11.40
N SER A 51 19.14 1.10 12.24
CA SER A 51 18.81 -0.27 11.84
C SER A 51 17.36 -0.61 12.20
N THR A 52 16.73 -1.39 11.32
CA THR A 52 15.42 -1.97 11.55
C THR A 52 15.62 -3.36 12.12
N ASP A 53 15.14 -3.59 13.35
CA ASP A 53 15.26 -4.88 14.00
C ASP A 53 14.09 -5.79 13.62
N ILE A 54 14.39 -7.02 13.19
CA ILE A 54 13.39 -8.06 12.95
C ILE A 54 12.99 -8.61 14.32
N ARG A 55 11.69 -8.50 14.65
CA ARG A 55 11.14 -8.96 15.92
C ARG A 55 10.61 -10.39 15.84
N ALA A 56 10.02 -10.75 14.70
CA ALA A 56 9.50 -12.09 14.46
C ALA A 56 9.63 -12.45 12.99
N ARG A 57 9.89 -13.73 12.72
CA ARG A 57 9.92 -14.30 11.37
C ARG A 57 9.00 -15.52 11.37
N ILE A 58 8.00 -15.49 10.49
CA ILE A 58 7.04 -16.58 10.31
C ILE A 58 7.27 -17.21 8.93
N LEU A 59 7.37 -18.53 8.89
CA LEU A 59 7.46 -19.31 7.66
C LEU A 59 6.17 -20.11 7.50
N MET A 60 5.61 -20.10 6.30
CA MET A 60 4.34 -20.77 6.00
C MET A 60 4.38 -21.38 4.61
N SER A 61 3.70 -22.52 4.44
CA SER A 61 3.39 -23.01 3.10
C SER A 61 2.50 -22.00 2.34
N PRO A 62 2.56 -21.94 1.00
CA PRO A 62 1.70 -21.07 0.19
C PRO A 62 0.20 -21.26 0.46
N LEU A 63 -0.22 -22.51 0.71
CA LEU A 63 -1.61 -22.83 1.05
C LEU A 63 -2.02 -22.19 2.37
N SER A 64 -1.21 -22.36 3.42
CA SER A 64 -1.48 -21.78 4.74
C SER A 64 -1.49 -20.24 4.69
N ALA A 65 -0.58 -19.64 3.91
CA ALA A 65 -0.54 -18.19 3.71
C ALA A 65 -1.81 -17.66 3.02
N LYS A 66 -2.35 -18.40 2.05
CA LYS A 66 -3.61 -18.04 1.39
C LYS A 66 -4.80 -18.06 2.35
N LEU A 67 -4.88 -19.10 3.18
CA LEU A 67 -5.91 -19.19 4.22
C LEU A 67 -5.79 -18.07 5.25
N PHE A 68 -4.55 -17.77 5.68
CA PHE A 68 -4.27 -16.65 6.58
C PHE A 68 -4.72 -15.31 5.99
N TYR A 69 -4.41 -15.03 4.72
CA TYR A 69 -4.85 -13.80 4.05
C TYR A 69 -6.37 -13.66 4.02
N SER A 70 -7.10 -14.73 3.68
CA SER A 70 -8.56 -14.72 3.68
C SER A 70 -9.13 -14.44 5.08
N ALA A 71 -8.65 -15.15 6.10
CA ALA A 71 -9.09 -14.95 7.47
C ALA A 71 -8.75 -13.53 7.97
N LEU A 72 -7.57 -13.01 7.63
CA LEU A 72 -7.16 -11.66 7.99
C LEU A 72 -8.06 -10.62 7.33
N GLY A 73 -8.32 -10.75 6.03
CA GLY A 73 -9.21 -9.86 5.28
C GLY A 73 -10.63 -9.81 5.87
N GLU A 74 -11.21 -10.96 6.19
CA GLU A 74 -12.54 -11.02 6.82
C GLU A 74 -12.57 -10.32 8.19
N ASN A 75 -11.52 -10.50 9.01
CA ASN A 75 -11.43 -9.84 10.32
C ASN A 75 -11.25 -8.33 10.19
N LEU A 76 -10.46 -7.87 9.21
CA LEU A 76 -10.33 -6.45 8.89
C LEU A 76 -11.66 -5.84 8.43
N SER A 77 -12.39 -6.51 7.55
CA SER A 77 -13.71 -6.00 7.12
C SER A 77 -14.71 -5.91 8.27
N LYS A 78 -14.70 -6.88 9.21
CA LYS A 78 -15.52 -6.82 10.43
C LYS A 78 -15.09 -5.67 11.34
N PHE A 79 -13.78 -5.44 11.46
CA PHE A 79 -13.24 -4.32 12.22
C PHE A 79 -13.70 -2.98 11.62
N GLU A 80 -13.58 -2.80 10.31
CA GLU A 80 -13.99 -1.56 9.64
C GLU A 80 -15.50 -1.31 9.72
N ALA A 81 -16.32 -2.36 9.67
CA ALA A 81 -17.76 -2.24 9.88
C ALA A 81 -18.13 -1.72 11.28
N ASN A 82 -17.31 -2.03 12.30
CA ASN A 82 -17.58 -1.66 13.69
C ASN A 82 -16.91 -0.35 14.11
N PHE A 83 -15.71 -0.07 13.60
CA PHE A 83 -14.86 1.04 14.04
C PHE A 83 -14.64 2.12 12.97
N GLY A 84 -15.13 1.89 11.74
CA GLY A 84 -14.94 2.77 10.59
C GLY A 84 -13.75 2.35 9.71
N GLU A 85 -13.76 2.87 8.47
CA GLU A 85 -12.77 2.54 7.43
C GLU A 85 -11.34 2.92 7.83
N ILE A 86 -10.40 2.02 7.58
CA ILE A 86 -8.98 2.27 7.81
C ILE A 86 -8.45 3.11 6.65
N LYS A 87 -8.19 4.39 6.94
CA LYS A 87 -7.63 5.31 5.95
C LYS A 87 -6.17 4.99 5.69
N ILE A 88 -5.90 4.41 4.54
CA ILE A 88 -4.53 4.23 4.05
C ILE A 88 -4.02 5.60 3.58
N PRO A 89 -2.91 6.12 4.14
CA PRO A 89 -2.28 7.33 3.63
C PRO A 89 -1.67 7.05 2.25
N GLY A 90 -2.48 7.18 1.19
CA GLY A 90 -2.09 6.82 -0.17
C GLY A 90 -3.19 7.12 -1.20
N GLY A 91 -3.47 8.40 -1.43
CA GLY A 91 -4.40 8.86 -2.46
C GLY A 91 -4.49 10.39 -2.60
N THR A 92 -4.09 11.12 -1.57
CA THR A 92 -3.69 12.53 -1.67
C THR A 92 -2.47 12.69 -0.78
N SER A 93 -1.33 12.99 -1.39
CA SER A 93 -0.12 13.29 -0.63
C SER A 93 -0.44 14.39 0.39
N LEU A 94 0.21 14.40 1.55
CA LEU A 94 0.24 15.58 2.43
C LEU A 94 0.62 16.84 1.61
N ALA A 95 1.43 16.66 0.55
CA ALA A 95 1.72 17.67 -0.46
C ALA A 95 0.47 18.17 -1.23
N GLU A 96 -0.53 17.32 -1.54
CA GLU A 96 -1.80 17.75 -2.14
C GLU A 96 -2.60 18.66 -1.19
N HIS A 97 -2.58 18.36 0.12
CA HIS A 97 -3.22 19.17 1.15
C HIS A 97 -2.47 20.48 1.44
N LEU A 98 -1.13 20.45 1.37
CA LEU A 98 -0.27 21.59 1.61
C LEU A 98 -0.14 22.52 0.39
N PHE A 99 -0.17 21.98 -0.84
CA PHE A 99 0.00 22.72 -2.09
C PHE A 99 -1.30 22.96 -2.84
N ARG A 100 -2.45 23.01 -2.15
CA ARG A 100 -3.70 23.52 -2.71
C ARG A 100 -3.41 24.89 -3.33
N SER A 101 -3.23 24.89 -4.65
CA SER A 101 -2.74 26.02 -5.42
C SER A 101 -3.59 27.24 -5.06
N PRO A 102 -3.01 28.31 -4.51
CA PRO A 102 -3.85 29.43 -4.15
C PRO A 102 -4.28 30.06 -5.48
N LYS A 103 -5.57 29.96 -5.81
CA LYS A 103 -6.18 30.65 -6.97
C LYS A 103 -6.01 32.19 -6.91
N LYS A 104 -5.31 32.71 -5.90
CA LYS A 104 -5.01 34.12 -5.65
C LYS A 104 -3.82 34.69 -6.44
N TRP A 105 -2.89 33.86 -6.95
CA TRP A 105 -1.65 34.37 -7.56
C TRP A 105 -1.85 34.85 -9.00
N ARG A 106 -2.89 34.35 -9.70
CA ARG A 106 -3.24 34.75 -11.07
C ARG A 106 -3.77 36.19 -11.18
N LEU A 107 -4.19 36.80 -10.07
CA LEU A 107 -4.68 38.19 -10.04
C LEU A 107 -3.57 39.22 -9.76
N LEU A 108 -2.45 38.79 -9.15
CA LEU A 108 -1.34 39.69 -8.79
C LEU A 108 -0.33 39.92 -9.94
N LEU A 109 -0.38 39.12 -11.00
CA LEU A 109 0.47 39.30 -12.19
C LEU A 109 -0.03 40.38 -13.16
N LYS A 110 -1.24 40.93 -12.95
CA LYS A 110 -1.80 41.98 -13.82
C LYS A 110 -1.44 43.39 -13.36
N SER A 111 -1.07 43.61 -12.09
CA SER A 111 -0.92 44.96 -11.55
C SER A 111 0.51 45.49 -11.48
N ASN A 112 1.54 44.69 -11.79
CA ASN A 112 2.92 45.17 -11.67
C ASN A 112 3.79 44.71 -12.82
N ARG A 113 3.51 45.25 -14.01
CA ARG A 113 4.27 44.98 -15.24
C ARG A 113 5.46 45.93 -15.44
N SER A 114 5.74 46.78 -14.46
CA SER A 114 6.71 47.88 -14.54
C SER A 114 7.84 47.80 -13.51
N ASP A 115 8.01 46.68 -12.81
CA ASP A 115 9.07 46.54 -11.81
C ASP A 115 10.36 45.96 -12.42
N PRO A 116 11.45 46.75 -12.57
CA PRO A 116 12.69 46.30 -13.20
C PRO A 116 13.50 45.32 -12.33
N CYS A 117 13.10 45.13 -11.06
CA CYS A 117 13.77 44.26 -10.10
C CYS A 117 13.08 42.89 -9.90
N ALA A 118 11.99 42.60 -10.61
CA ALA A 118 11.31 41.31 -10.48
C ALA A 118 12.19 40.15 -11.00
N PRO A 119 12.33 39.05 -10.26
CA PRO A 119 13.07 37.89 -10.73
C PRO A 119 12.40 37.35 -12.00
N ARG A 120 13.16 37.29 -13.11
CA ARG A 120 12.65 36.73 -14.36
C ARG A 120 12.20 35.29 -14.12
N PRO A 121 10.98 34.91 -14.56
CA PRO A 121 10.55 33.53 -14.41
C PRO A 121 11.54 32.61 -15.11
N PRO A 122 11.83 31.42 -14.54
CA PRO A 122 12.71 30.45 -15.18
C PRO A 122 12.16 30.16 -16.57
N LYS A 123 13.02 30.29 -17.60
CA LYS A 123 12.65 29.92 -18.96
C LYS A 123 12.33 28.43 -18.95
N LEU A 124 11.04 28.10 -18.97
CA LEU A 124 10.59 26.73 -19.17
C LEU A 124 11.15 26.31 -20.53
N GLY A 125 12.19 25.48 -20.51
CA GLY A 125 12.77 24.91 -21.72
C GLY A 125 11.64 24.26 -22.50
N ARG A 126 11.53 24.58 -23.81
CA ARG A 126 10.52 23.97 -24.68
C ARG A 126 10.66 22.46 -24.53
N LEU A 127 9.61 21.82 -24.03
CA LEU A 127 9.46 20.38 -24.14
C LEU A 127 9.61 20.04 -25.62
N PRO A 128 10.50 19.10 -25.99
CA PRO A 128 10.59 18.67 -27.38
C PRO A 128 9.24 18.08 -27.80
N PRO A 129 8.75 18.37 -29.03
CA PRO A 129 7.54 17.73 -29.52
C PRO A 129 7.74 16.20 -29.53
N LYS A 130 6.73 15.46 -29.08
CA LYS A 130 6.72 13.99 -29.15
C LYS A 130 6.93 13.58 -30.61
N VAL A 131 8.05 12.93 -30.88
CA VAL A 131 8.33 12.29 -32.18
C VAL A 131 7.29 11.19 -32.38
N GLY A 132 6.60 11.25 -33.52
CA GLY A 132 5.54 10.33 -33.92
C GLY A 132 6.01 8.89 -34.01
N GLY A 133 5.10 7.97 -33.65
CA GLY A 133 5.28 6.54 -33.84
C GLY A 133 5.43 6.22 -35.32
N ILE A 134 6.55 5.60 -35.64
CA ILE A 134 6.87 4.97 -36.91
C ILE A 134 6.07 3.67 -37.09
N GLU A 135 5.80 3.43 -38.36
CA GLU A 135 4.97 2.41 -38.97
C GLU A 135 5.38 0.97 -38.64
N GLY A 136 4.38 0.09 -38.54
CA GLY A 136 4.52 -1.35 -38.63
C GLY A 136 3.41 -1.89 -39.52
N GLY A 137 3.71 -2.01 -40.82
CA GLY A 137 2.82 -2.63 -41.79
C GLY A 137 2.65 -4.13 -41.56
N VAL A 138 1.43 -4.61 -41.73
CA VAL A 138 1.13 -6.03 -41.96
C VAL A 138 0.40 -6.09 -43.30
N ASN A 139 1.11 -6.61 -44.31
CA ASN A 139 0.50 -7.07 -45.55
C ASN A 139 -0.32 -8.33 -45.24
N GLY A 140 -1.61 -8.29 -45.55
CA GLY A 140 -2.47 -9.47 -45.61
C GLY A 140 -2.88 -9.68 -47.06
N ASP A 141 -2.23 -10.65 -47.71
CA ASP A 141 -2.72 -11.30 -48.93
C ASP A 141 -3.99 -12.09 -48.58
N SER A 142 -5.08 -11.83 -49.32
CA SER A 142 -6.15 -12.77 -49.69
C SER A 142 -7.07 -12.12 -50.71
#